data_AF-A0A352CJ40-F1
#
_entry.id   AF-A0A352CJ40-F1
#
_cell.length_a   1.000
_cell.length_b   1.000
_cell.length_c   1.000
_cell.angle_alpha   90.00
_cell.angle_beta   90.00
_cell.angle_gamma   90.00
#
_symmetry.space_group_name_H-M   'P 1'
#
loop_
_entity.id
_entity.type
_entity.pdbx_description
1 polymer ?
#
loop_
_entity_poly.entity_id
_entity_poly.type
_entity_poly.pdbx_seq_one_letter_code
_entity_poly.pdbx_strand_id
1 'polypeptide(L)'
;VLVLSTFIPLIISSGGNSGSQAATLIIQALALGEITIQDWWRIARREIKSGFFMGLTLGVLGYLIVTAGHYFLGLFGPHHATVGLAIGTALTGVVLWGTMMGSMLPLLLKRLGADPATSSTPFIATLVDVTGLLIYFGTAYLMLRDLLY
;
A
#
# COMPACT_ATOMS: atom_id res chain seq x y z
N VAL A 1 10.02 10.02 15.51
CA VAL A 1 9.81 10.70 14.20
C VAL A 1 10.94 10.39 13.22
N LEU A 2 12.22 10.64 13.55
CA LEU A 2 13.36 10.50 12.62
C LEU A 2 13.49 9.10 11.97
N VAL A 3 13.26 8.03 12.75
CA VAL A 3 13.30 6.64 12.25
C VAL A 3 12.17 6.33 11.25
N LEU A 4 10.95 6.82 11.51
CA LEU A 4 9.79 6.57 10.65
C LEU A 4 9.97 7.26 9.29
N SER A 5 10.57 8.45 9.28
CA SER A 5 10.81 9.21 8.06
C SER A 5 11.71 8.47 7.05
N THR A 6 12.64 7.63 7.52
CA THR A 6 13.52 6.82 6.66
C THR A 6 12.75 5.80 5.82
N PHE A 7 11.54 5.41 6.24
CA PHE A 7 10.70 4.44 5.53
C PHE A 7 9.68 5.08 4.58
N ILE A 8 9.54 6.42 4.58
CA ILE A 8 8.59 7.13 3.71
C ILE A 8 8.77 6.75 2.22
N PRO A 9 10.00 6.76 1.64
CA PRO A 9 10.17 6.40 0.23
C PRO A 9 9.70 4.97 -0.07
N LEU A 10 9.94 4.05 0.85
CA LEU A 10 9.56 2.65 0.71
C LEU A 10 8.02 2.50 0.79
N ILE A 11 7.36 3.23 1.69
CA ILE A 11 5.91 3.23 1.83
C ILE A 11 5.23 3.76 0.57
N ILE A 12 5.65 4.96 0.12
CA ILE A 12 5.10 5.63 -1.05
C ILE A 12 5.32 4.75 -2.30
N SER A 13 6.54 4.29 -2.52
CA SER A 13 6.89 3.46 -3.68
C SER A 13 6.10 2.14 -3.69
N SER A 14 5.98 1.46 -2.54
CA SER A 14 5.28 0.18 -2.47
C SER A 14 3.79 0.34 -2.75
N GLY A 15 3.12 1.33 -2.14
CA GLY A 15 1.71 1.63 -2.42
C GLY A 15 1.47 2.00 -3.88
N GLY A 16 2.26 2.95 -4.40
CA GLY A 16 2.12 3.46 -5.77
C GLY A 16 2.38 2.41 -6.84
N ASN A 17 3.40 1.56 -6.66
CA ASN A 17 3.73 0.49 -7.60
C ASN A 17 2.64 -0.60 -7.61
N SER A 18 2.20 -1.04 -6.43
CA SER A 18 1.12 -2.03 -6.32
C SER A 18 -0.21 -1.50 -6.89
N GLY A 19 -0.53 -0.23 -6.67
CA GLY A 19 -1.71 0.40 -7.26
C GLY A 19 -1.62 0.56 -8.78
N SER A 20 -0.47 1.01 -9.29
CA SER A 20 -0.26 1.15 -10.74
C SER A 20 -0.33 -0.21 -11.44
N GLN A 21 0.27 -1.25 -10.86
CA GLN A 21 0.19 -2.62 -11.37
C GLN A 21 -1.25 -3.12 -11.42
N ALA A 22 -2.01 -2.97 -10.32
CA ALA A 22 -3.40 -3.39 -10.27
C ALA A 22 -4.26 -2.64 -11.32
N ALA A 23 -4.02 -1.33 -11.49
CA ALA A 23 -4.70 -0.51 -12.48
C ALA A 23 -4.43 -0.96 -13.91
N THR A 24 -3.16 -1.21 -14.25
CA THR A 24 -2.78 -1.72 -15.57
C THR A 24 -3.51 -3.02 -15.88
N LEU A 25 -3.55 -3.97 -14.94
CA LEU A 25 -4.23 -5.24 -15.12
C LEU A 25 -5.75 -5.08 -15.32
N ILE A 26 -6.39 -4.20 -14.54
CA ILE A 26 -7.84 -3.94 -14.69
C ILE A 26 -8.15 -3.22 -15.99
N ILE A 27 -7.36 -2.21 -16.38
CA ILE A 27 -7.54 -1.49 -17.64
C ILE A 27 -7.38 -2.45 -18.83
N GLN A 28 -6.36 -3.31 -18.80
CA GLN A 28 -6.15 -4.34 -19.83
C GLN A 28 -7.33 -5.32 -19.91
N ALA A 29 -7.75 -5.88 -18.78
CA ALA A 29 -8.87 -6.83 -18.76
C ALA A 29 -10.20 -6.17 -19.21
N LEU A 30 -10.41 -4.88 -18.89
CA LEU A 30 -11.56 -4.11 -19.38
C LEU A 30 -11.50 -3.87 -20.89
N ALA A 31 -10.30 -3.64 -21.45
CA ALA A 31 -10.09 -3.41 -22.87
C ALA A 31 -10.24 -4.70 -23.69
N LEU A 32 -9.83 -5.84 -23.13
CA LEU A 32 -10.01 -7.17 -23.72
C LEU A 32 -11.43 -7.73 -23.55
N GLY A 33 -12.29 -7.07 -22.76
CA GLY A 33 -13.65 -7.54 -22.48
C GLY A 33 -13.73 -8.76 -21.55
N GLU A 34 -12.63 -9.10 -20.88
CA GLU A 34 -12.55 -10.22 -19.93
C GLU A 34 -13.30 -9.94 -18.63
N ILE A 35 -13.45 -8.66 -18.29
CA ILE A 35 -14.20 -8.18 -17.12
C ILE A 35 -15.11 -7.01 -17.48
N THR A 36 -16.15 -6.84 -16.66
CA THR A 36 -17.10 -5.73 -16.76
C THR A 36 -17.21 -4.99 -15.43
N ILE A 37 -17.93 -3.86 -15.43
CA ILE A 37 -18.22 -3.11 -14.20
C ILE A 37 -19.06 -3.95 -13.22
N GLN A 38 -19.81 -4.95 -13.70
CA GLN A 38 -20.62 -5.84 -12.86
C GLN A 38 -19.75 -6.78 -12.01
N ASP A 39 -18.52 -7.06 -12.45
CA ASP A 39 -17.57 -7.92 -11.73
C ASP A 39 -16.91 -7.22 -10.53
N TRP A 40 -17.30 -5.98 -10.21
CA TRP A 40 -16.73 -5.14 -9.15
C TRP A 40 -16.41 -5.91 -7.87
N TRP A 41 -17.37 -6.68 -7.37
CA TRP A 41 -17.23 -7.39 -6.10
C TRP A 41 -16.36 -8.64 -6.17
N ARG A 42 -16.33 -9.30 -7.33
CA ARG A 42 -15.41 -10.40 -7.60
C ARG A 42 -13.97 -9.89 -7.66
N ILE A 43 -13.75 -8.76 -8.32
CA ILE A 43 -12.44 -8.12 -8.46
C ILE A 43 -11.96 -7.64 -7.09
N ALA A 44 -12.75 -6.85 -6.36
CA ALA A 44 -12.38 -6.36 -5.03
C ALA A 44 -11.92 -7.49 -4.09
N ARG A 45 -12.64 -8.62 -4.04
CA ARG A 45 -12.27 -9.76 -3.19
C ARG A 45 -10.95 -10.42 -3.61
N ARG A 46 -10.70 -10.51 -4.91
CA ARG A 46 -9.42 -11.03 -5.45
C ARG A 46 -8.28 -10.10 -5.06
N GLU A 47 -8.48 -8.80 -5.23
CA GLU A 47 -7.45 -7.78 -5.00
C GLU A 47 -7.17 -7.53 -3.52
N ILE A 48 -8.18 -7.67 -2.63
CA ILE A 48 -7.95 -7.69 -1.18
C ILE A 48 -6.99 -8.83 -0.82
N LYS A 49 -7.21 -10.04 -1.35
CA LYS A 49 -6.31 -11.17 -1.07
C LYS A 49 -4.91 -10.92 -1.62
N SER A 50 -4.81 -10.50 -2.87
CA SER A 50 -3.53 -10.18 -3.52
C SER A 50 -2.75 -9.12 -2.76
N GLY A 51 -3.39 -7.97 -2.47
CA GLY A 51 -2.80 -6.85 -1.74
C GLY A 51 -2.44 -7.21 -0.31
N PHE A 52 -3.25 -8.02 0.39
CA PHE A 52 -2.93 -8.49 1.73
C PHE A 52 -1.68 -9.37 1.75
N PHE A 53 -1.57 -10.38 0.88
CA PHE A 53 -0.40 -11.26 0.85
C PHE A 53 0.87 -10.54 0.40
N MET A 54 0.76 -9.65 -0.60
CA MET A 54 1.88 -8.84 -1.05
C MET A 54 2.32 -7.86 0.05
N GLY A 55 1.36 -7.19 0.70
CA GLY A 55 1.59 -6.30 1.82
C GLY A 55 2.22 -7.01 3.01
N LEU A 56 1.74 -8.20 3.36
CA LEU A 56 2.29 -9.01 4.44
C LEU A 56 3.74 -9.42 4.14
N THR A 57 4.03 -9.81 2.90
CA THR A 57 5.39 -10.18 2.48
C THR A 57 6.35 -9.00 2.65
N LEU A 58 5.95 -7.82 2.16
CA LEU A 58 6.74 -6.59 2.33
C LEU A 58 6.82 -6.16 3.79
N GLY A 59 5.76 -6.37 4.57
CA GLY A 59 5.72 -6.06 5.99
C GLY A 59 6.67 -6.91 6.82
N VAL A 60 6.73 -8.21 6.53
CA VAL A 60 7.73 -9.13 7.13
C VAL A 60 9.13 -8.70 6.75
N LEU A 61 9.40 -8.36 5.48
CA LEU A 61 10.70 -7.86 5.07
C LEU A 61 11.07 -6.56 5.78
N GLY A 62 10.13 -5.62 5.94
CA GLY A 62 10.32 -4.39 6.69
C GLY A 62 10.70 -4.64 8.15
N TYR A 63 10.00 -5.56 8.83
CA TYR A 63 10.34 -5.99 10.20
C TYR A 63 11.74 -6.58 10.28
N LEU A 64 12.10 -7.46 9.33
CA LEU A 64 13.42 -8.09 9.28
C LEU A 64 14.53 -7.06 9.03
N ILE A 65 14.31 -6.06 8.18
CA ILE A 65 15.27 -4.97 7.92
C ILE A 65 15.53 -4.17 9.20
N VAL A 66 14.49 -3.81 9.95
CA VAL A 66 14.63 -3.08 11.22
C VAL A 66 15.37 -3.92 12.25
N THR A 67 15.01 -5.20 12.37
CA THR A 67 15.65 -6.14 13.30
C THR A 67 17.12 -6.37 12.95
N ALA A 68 17.43 -6.58 11.67
CA ALA A 68 18.79 -6.72 11.19
C ALA A 68 19.61 -5.45 11.42
N GLY A 69 19.06 -4.27 11.10
CA GLY A 69 19.74 -3.00 11.36
C GLY A 69 20.03 -2.76 12.85
N HIS A 70 19.17 -3.26 13.74
CA HIS A 70 19.47 -3.24 15.17
C HIS A 70 20.67 -4.13 15.52
N TYR A 71 20.64 -5.41 15.15
CA TYR A 71 21.69 -6.36 15.53
C TYR A 71 23.03 -6.14 14.83
N PHE A 72 23.02 -5.74 13.56
CA PHE A 72 24.25 -5.61 12.75
C PHE A 72 24.82 -4.20 12.72
N LEU A 73 23.99 -3.16 12.85
CA LEU A 73 24.40 -1.76 12.69
C LEU A 73 24.18 -0.93 13.96
N GLY A 74 23.61 -1.51 15.02
CA GLY A 74 23.29 -0.78 16.26
C GLY A 74 22.21 0.29 16.09
N LEU A 75 21.39 0.19 15.04
CA LEU A 75 20.35 1.17 14.72
C LEU A 75 19.04 0.88 15.49
N PHE A 76 18.07 1.80 15.38
CA PHE A 76 16.67 1.63 15.82
C PHE A 76 16.40 1.47 17.33
N GLY A 77 17.45 1.38 18.16
CA GLY A 77 17.35 1.44 19.63
C GLY A 77 16.65 0.23 20.26
N PRO A 78 16.37 0.29 21.59
CA PRO A 78 15.84 -0.85 22.35
C PRO A 78 14.42 -1.27 21.94
N HIS A 79 13.68 -0.38 21.27
CA HIS A 79 12.30 -0.63 20.83
C HIS A 79 12.20 -1.05 19.36
N HIS A 80 13.30 -1.53 18.77
CA HIS A 80 13.38 -1.93 17.36
C HIS A 80 12.29 -2.93 16.96
N ALA A 81 11.91 -3.87 17.83
CA ALA A 81 10.87 -4.86 17.53
C ALA A 81 9.49 -4.19 17.34
N THR A 82 9.08 -3.31 18.24
CA THR A 82 7.81 -2.58 18.14
C THR A 82 7.79 -1.65 16.93
N VAL A 83 8.92 -0.98 16.65
CA VAL A 83 9.09 -0.13 15.46
C VAL A 83 8.97 -0.96 14.18
N GLY A 84 9.66 -2.11 14.12
CA GLY A 84 9.58 -3.03 13.00
C GLY A 84 8.16 -3.55 12.77
N LEU A 85 7.44 -3.88 13.85
CA LEU A 85 6.05 -4.31 13.77
C LEU A 85 5.16 -3.21 13.21
N ALA A 86 5.30 -1.98 13.71
CA ALA A 86 4.55 -0.82 13.24
C ALA A 86 4.80 -0.53 11.75
N ILE A 87 6.06 -0.64 11.30
CA ILE A 87 6.41 -0.51 9.87
C ILE A 87 5.79 -1.63 9.05
N GLY A 88 5.84 -2.87 9.55
CA GLY A 88 5.33 -4.04 8.85
C GLY A 88 3.80 -4.02 8.67
N THR A 89 3.05 -3.69 9.72
CA THR A 89 1.59 -3.52 9.64
C THR A 89 1.21 -2.35 8.76
N ALA A 90 1.92 -1.22 8.87
CA ALA A 90 1.65 -0.07 8.04
C ALA A 90 1.91 -0.36 6.54
N LEU A 91 3.00 -1.06 6.21
CA LEU A 91 3.28 -1.53 4.85
C LEU A 91 2.15 -2.40 4.31
N THR A 92 1.67 -3.34 5.13
CA THR A 92 0.56 -4.21 4.76
C THR A 92 -0.69 -3.40 4.42
N GLY A 93 -1.02 -2.41 5.25
CA GLY A 93 -2.16 -1.52 5.02
C GLY A 93 -2.01 -0.65 3.76
N VAL A 94 -0.84 -0.06 3.54
CA VAL A 94 -0.58 0.82 2.39
C VAL A 94 -0.59 0.04 1.08
N VAL A 95 0.00 -1.15 1.03
CA VAL A 95 0.01 -1.99 -0.18
C VAL A 95 -1.40 -2.48 -0.49
N LEU A 96 -2.13 -2.97 0.52
CA LEU A 96 -3.54 -3.35 0.37
C LEU A 96 -4.38 -2.19 -0.17
N TRP A 97 -4.21 -1.00 0.38
CA TRP A 97 -4.92 0.19 -0.07
C TRP A 97 -4.54 0.59 -1.49
N GLY A 98 -3.25 0.57 -1.83
CA GLY A 98 -2.73 0.83 -3.16
C GLY A 98 -3.35 -0.11 -4.19
N THR A 99 -3.32 -1.42 -3.96
CA THR A 99 -3.94 -2.43 -4.84
C THR A 99 -5.45 -2.23 -4.98
N MET A 100 -6.14 -1.86 -3.90
CA MET A 100 -7.58 -1.57 -3.94
C MET A 100 -7.91 -0.34 -4.76
N MET A 101 -7.18 0.77 -4.57
CA MET A 101 -7.37 1.98 -5.38
C MET A 101 -7.03 1.72 -6.84
N GLY A 102 -5.92 1.03 -7.09
CA GLY A 102 -5.48 0.64 -8.41
C GLY A 102 -6.50 -0.18 -9.17
N SER A 103 -7.14 -1.14 -8.51
CA SER A 103 -8.13 -2.00 -9.15
C SER A 103 -9.52 -1.39 -9.28
N MET A 104 -9.96 -0.62 -8.28
CA MET A 104 -11.34 -0.13 -8.22
C MET A 104 -11.54 1.22 -8.93
N LEU A 105 -10.52 2.10 -8.94
CA LEU A 105 -10.65 3.42 -9.56
C LEU A 105 -10.90 3.35 -11.08
N PRO A 106 -10.22 2.48 -11.87
CA PRO A 106 -10.52 2.35 -13.30
C PRO A 106 -11.97 1.94 -13.58
N LEU A 107 -12.53 1.04 -12.76
CA LEU A 107 -13.93 0.62 -12.86
C LEU A 107 -14.87 1.79 -12.53
N LEU A 108 -14.53 2.62 -11.54
CA LEU A 108 -15.31 3.78 -11.15
C LEU A 108 -15.34 4.80 -12.29
N LEU A 109 -14.17 5.12 -12.86
CA LEU A 109 -14.04 6.05 -13.98
C LEU A 109 -14.85 5.57 -15.18
N LYS A 110 -14.74 4.28 -15.54
CA LYS A 110 -15.53 3.70 -16.63
C LYS A 110 -17.03 3.80 -16.36
N ARG A 111 -17.47 3.59 -15.11
CA ARG A 111 -18.88 3.75 -14.71
C ARG A 111 -19.37 5.19 -14.83
N LEU A 112 -18.49 6.16 -14.59
CA LEU A 112 -18.78 7.58 -14.75
C LEU A 112 -18.67 8.06 -16.22
N GLY A 113 -18.32 7.18 -17.16
CA GLY A 113 -18.18 7.50 -18.58
C GLY A 113 -16.82 8.08 -18.96
N ALA A 114 -15.85 8.12 -18.05
CA ALA A 114 -14.48 8.54 -18.33
C ALA A 114 -13.61 7.39 -18.86
N ASP A 115 -12.57 7.71 -19.62
CA ASP A 115 -11.59 6.74 -20.09
C ASP A 115 -10.57 6.44 -18.96
N PRO A 116 -10.57 5.21 -18.41
CA PRO A 116 -9.65 4.85 -17.34
C PRO A 116 -8.19 4.81 -17.80
N ALA A 117 -7.87 4.61 -19.07
CA ALA A 117 -6.49 4.50 -19.54
C ALA A 117 -5.73 5.82 -19.47
N THR A 118 -6.42 6.95 -19.69
CA THR A 118 -5.81 8.28 -19.71
C THR A 118 -5.79 8.94 -18.33
N SER A 119 -6.78 8.64 -17.48
CA SER A 119 -7.01 9.39 -16.23
C SER A 119 -6.59 8.63 -14.97
N SER A 120 -6.51 7.29 -14.99
CA SER A 120 -6.33 6.53 -13.74
C SER A 120 -4.92 6.68 -13.14
N THR A 121 -3.86 6.64 -13.95
CA THR A 121 -2.48 6.54 -13.43
C THR A 121 -2.06 7.72 -12.54
N PRO A 122 -2.22 9.00 -12.96
CA PRO A 122 -1.87 10.14 -12.11
C PRO A 122 -2.78 10.27 -10.89
N PHE A 123 -4.07 9.91 -11.05
CA PHE A 123 -5.05 10.00 -9.98
C PHE A 123 -4.82 8.95 -8.89
N ILE A 124 -4.43 7.73 -9.27
CA ILE A 124 -4.05 6.67 -8.34
C ILE A 124 -2.80 7.07 -7.57
N ALA A 125 -1.75 7.53 -8.25
CA ALA A 125 -0.50 7.92 -7.60
C ALA A 125 -0.75 8.99 -6.52
N THR A 126 -1.45 10.07 -6.87
CA THR A 126 -1.75 11.16 -5.93
C THR A 126 -2.63 10.70 -4.76
N LEU A 127 -3.68 9.91 -5.01
CA LEU A 127 -4.52 9.37 -3.95
C LEU A 127 -3.70 8.48 -3.02
N VAL A 128 -2.91 7.55 -3.57
CA VAL A 128 -2.12 6.58 -2.79
C VAL A 128 -1.01 7.27 -2.01
N ASP A 129 -0.38 8.33 -2.54
CA ASP A 129 0.65 9.08 -1.81
C ASP A 129 0.06 9.74 -0.54
N VAL A 130 -1.04 10.47 -0.69
CA VAL A 130 -1.68 11.18 0.43
C VAL A 130 -2.26 10.19 1.45
N THR A 131 -3.07 9.25 0.98
CA THR A 131 -3.74 8.28 1.85
C THR A 131 -2.76 7.26 2.43
N GLY A 132 -1.72 6.89 1.70
CA GLY A 132 -0.67 5.99 2.16
C GLY A 132 0.11 6.57 3.33
N LEU A 133 0.44 7.88 3.29
CA LEU A 133 1.05 8.56 4.43
C LEU A 133 0.11 8.62 5.64
N LEU A 134 -1.19 8.84 5.43
CA LEU A 134 -2.18 8.82 6.51
C LEU A 134 -2.29 7.44 7.16
N ILE A 135 -2.33 6.37 6.36
CA ILE A 135 -2.33 4.99 6.85
C ILE A 135 -1.03 4.71 7.62
N TYR A 136 0.11 5.14 7.08
CA TYR A 136 1.42 4.91 7.69
C TYR A 136 1.56 5.59 9.04
N PHE A 137 1.38 6.91 9.09
CA PHE A 137 1.50 7.66 10.33
C PHE A 137 0.37 7.35 11.31
N GLY A 138 -0.85 7.06 10.84
CA GLY A 138 -1.95 6.62 11.69
C GLY A 138 -1.66 5.29 12.37
N THR A 139 -1.17 4.30 11.61
CA THR A 139 -0.78 2.99 12.16
C THR A 139 0.38 3.12 13.14
N ALA A 140 1.42 3.86 12.75
CA ALA A 140 2.58 4.11 13.61
C ALA A 140 2.18 4.85 14.90
N TYR A 141 1.30 5.85 14.81
CA TYR A 141 0.80 6.58 15.98
C TYR A 141 0.06 5.64 16.94
N LEU A 142 -0.84 4.80 16.43
CA LEU A 142 -1.60 3.87 17.27
C LEU A 142 -0.72 2.82 17.95
N MET A 143 0.30 2.30 17.26
CA MET A 143 1.15 1.23 17.78
C MET A 143 2.33 1.71 18.63
N LEU A 144 2.81 2.93 18.38
CA LEU A 144 3.95 3.52 19.09
C LEU A 144 3.52 4.57 20.11
N ARG A 145 2.21 4.74 20.34
CA ARG A 145 1.67 5.76 21.25
C ARG A 145 2.33 5.70 22.62
N ASP A 146 2.41 4.51 23.22
CA ASP A 146 2.98 4.29 24.55
C ASP A 146 4.50 4.52 24.62
N LEU A 147 5.14 4.69 23.46
CA LEU A 147 6.56 4.97 23.31
C LEU A 147 6.85 6.45 23.00
N LEU A 148 5.81 7.20 22.64
CA LEU A 148 5.87 8.60 22.23
C LEU A 148 5.49 9.56 23.37
N TYR A 149 5.03 9.03 24.51
CA TYR A 149 4.71 9.74 25.75
C TYR A 149 5.50 9.15 26.91
#